data_AF-A0A8T6INU5-F1
#
_entry.id   AF-A0A8T6INU5-F1
#
_cell.length_a   1.000
_cell.length_b   1.000
_cell.length_c   1.000
_cell.angle_alpha   90.00
_cell.angle_beta   90.00
_cell.angle_gamma   90.00
#
_symmetry.space_group_name_H-M   'P 1'
#
loop_
_entity.id
_entity.type
_entity.pdbx_description
1 polymer ?
#
loop_
_entity_poly.entity_id
_entity_poly.type
_entity_poly.pdbx_seq_one_letter_code
_entity_poly.pdbx_strand_id
1 'polypeptide(L)'
;MMLADGGASLNQSTRKNLAQYDQCISSVELKIAELPPGPLADSYHLALAFALAELSRDRAAIQALFASAMADEAGFDLLRGERAERLTRAYHRLALTSDDALRDPAALELAIALYAFHMLAILFWLYDRSPEQASTRKLLNLTRELFKLLRPLFFLPMLPQGIAKLAEIVLPELRRASEGAAAHKDPRDGKHEDFDIHRD
;
A
#
# COMPACT_ATOMS: atom_id res chain seq x y z
N MET A 1 31.74 -9.34 25.42
CA MET A 1 30.29 -9.49 25.26
C MET A 1 29.97 -9.18 23.80
N MET A 2 30.05 -10.21 22.95
CA MET A 2 29.78 -10.13 21.51
C MET A 2 28.26 -10.14 21.32
N LEU A 3 27.72 -9.10 20.69
CA LEU A 3 26.37 -9.14 20.14
C LEU A 3 26.40 -10.12 18.97
N ALA A 4 25.65 -11.21 19.10
CA ALA A 4 25.46 -12.16 18.03
C ALA A 4 24.80 -11.43 16.85
N ASP A 5 25.49 -11.46 15.72
CA ASP A 5 24.96 -11.14 14.40
C ASP A 5 23.80 -12.11 14.10
N GLY A 6 22.59 -11.71 14.48
CA GLY A 6 21.34 -12.45 14.33
C GLY A 6 20.75 -12.35 12.92
N GLY A 7 21.57 -12.06 11.91
CA GLY A 7 21.15 -12.11 10.51
C GLY A 7 20.92 -13.54 10.08
N ALA A 8 19.71 -14.06 10.28
CA ALA A 8 19.28 -15.30 9.64
C ALA A 8 19.42 -15.13 8.12
N SER A 9 20.51 -15.67 7.55
CA SER A 9 20.78 -15.63 6.12
C SER A 9 19.59 -16.27 5.39
N LEU A 10 18.81 -15.45 4.69
CA LEU A 10 17.69 -15.91 3.90
C LEU A 10 18.20 -16.99 2.94
N ASN A 11 17.63 -18.19 3.03
CA ASN A 11 18.00 -19.29 2.16
C ASN A 11 17.74 -18.90 0.68
N GLN A 12 18.41 -19.58 -0.25
CA GLN A 12 18.36 -19.24 -1.68
C GLN A 12 16.93 -19.23 -2.25
N SER A 13 16.07 -20.13 -1.76
CA SER A 13 14.65 -20.20 -2.16
C SER A 13 13.87 -18.97 -1.70
N THR A 14 14.05 -18.54 -0.44
CA THR A 14 13.40 -17.33 0.08
C THR A 14 13.84 -16.08 -0.68
N ARG A 15 15.15 -15.96 -1.00
CA ARG A 15 15.66 -14.85 -1.82
C ARG A 15 15.05 -14.81 -3.22
N LYS A 16 14.91 -15.97 -3.86
CA LYS A 16 14.28 -16.07 -5.18
C LYS A 16 12.80 -15.67 -5.11
N ASN A 17 12.05 -16.19 -4.14
CA ASN A 17 10.63 -15.89 -3.98
C ASN A 17 10.42 -14.40 -3.68
N LEU A 18 11.33 -13.81 -2.91
CA LEU A 18 11.33 -12.38 -2.62
C LEU A 18 11.57 -11.53 -3.87
N ALA A 19 12.56 -11.87 -4.69
CA ALA A 19 12.83 -11.18 -5.95
C ALA A 19 11.62 -11.23 -6.90
N GLN A 20 10.91 -12.35 -6.93
CA GLN A 20 9.66 -12.48 -7.68
C GLN A 20 8.57 -11.54 -7.15
N TYR A 21 8.43 -11.43 -5.82
CA TYR A 21 7.47 -10.50 -5.21
C TYR A 21 7.84 -9.03 -5.50
N ASP A 22 9.13 -8.68 -5.46
CA ASP A 22 9.62 -7.35 -5.85
C ASP A 22 9.33 -7.02 -7.31
N GLN A 23 9.48 -8.00 -8.21
CA GLN A 23 9.10 -7.84 -9.61
C GLN A 23 7.60 -7.63 -9.78
N CYS A 24 6.77 -8.34 -8.99
CA CYS A 24 5.33 -8.13 -8.98
C CYS A 24 4.98 -6.70 -8.55
N ILE A 25 5.58 -6.20 -7.46
CA ILE A 25 5.36 -4.83 -6.98
C ILE A 25 5.70 -3.81 -8.08
N SER A 26 6.89 -3.92 -8.68
CA SER A 26 7.30 -3.04 -9.79
C SER A 26 6.31 -3.08 -10.95
N SER A 27 5.81 -4.27 -11.30
CA SER A 27 4.83 -4.44 -12.38
C SER A 27 3.47 -3.80 -12.03
N VAL A 28 3.04 -3.89 -10.77
CA VAL A 28 1.81 -3.25 -10.29
C VAL A 28 1.94 -1.74 -10.28
N GLU A 29 3.09 -1.20 -9.86
CA GLU A 29 3.35 0.24 -9.89
C GLU A 29 3.27 0.81 -11.32
N LEU A 30 3.90 0.11 -12.27
CA LEU A 30 3.82 0.45 -13.69
C LEU A 30 2.36 0.35 -14.18
N LYS A 31 1.67 -0.74 -13.84
CA LYS A 31 0.28 -0.93 -14.23
C LYS A 31 -0.59 0.23 -13.76
N ILE A 32 -0.46 0.64 -12.50
CA ILE A 32 -1.21 1.77 -11.92
C ILE A 32 -0.95 3.07 -12.68
N ALA A 33 0.30 3.33 -13.07
CA ALA A 33 0.66 4.52 -13.84
C ALA A 33 0.06 4.53 -15.27
N GLU A 34 -0.24 3.36 -15.83
CA GLU A 34 -0.80 3.19 -17.17
C GLU A 34 -2.34 3.05 -17.19
N LEU A 35 -3.00 3.03 -16.03
CA LEU A 35 -4.46 2.88 -15.98
C LEU A 35 -5.14 4.09 -16.63
N PRO A 36 -6.21 3.87 -17.41
CA PRO A 36 -7.00 4.98 -17.93
C PRO A 36 -7.65 5.76 -16.77
N PRO A 37 -7.98 7.05 -16.98
CA PRO A 37 -8.81 7.81 -16.05
C PRO A 37 -10.12 7.07 -15.76
N GLY A 38 -10.56 7.13 -14.51
CA GLY A 38 -11.74 6.41 -14.06
C GLY A 38 -11.95 6.48 -12.55
N PRO A 39 -13.05 5.91 -12.05
CA PRO A 39 -13.31 5.80 -10.61
C PRO A 39 -12.25 4.96 -9.90
N LEU A 40 -11.85 5.37 -8.70
CA LEU A 40 -10.85 4.69 -7.88
C LEU A 40 -11.17 3.21 -7.69
N ALA A 41 -12.44 2.88 -7.46
CA ALA A 41 -12.89 1.50 -7.26
C ALA A 41 -12.58 0.59 -8.46
N ASP A 42 -12.75 1.11 -9.69
CA ASP A 42 -12.49 0.37 -10.92
C ASP A 42 -10.98 0.23 -11.15
N SER A 43 -10.24 1.33 -11.01
CA SER A 43 -8.79 1.32 -11.19
C SER A 43 -8.07 0.45 -10.15
N TYR A 44 -8.49 0.50 -8.89
CA TYR A 44 -7.96 -0.35 -7.83
C TYR A 44 -8.28 -1.83 -8.07
N HIS A 45 -9.51 -2.14 -8.51
CA HIS A 45 -9.89 -3.51 -8.87
C HIS A 45 -8.99 -4.06 -9.99
N LEU A 46 -8.73 -3.27 -11.04
CA LEU A 46 -7.82 -3.65 -12.12
C LEU A 46 -6.39 -3.88 -11.64
N ALA A 47 -5.86 -2.99 -10.79
CA ALA A 47 -4.53 -3.12 -10.22
C ALA A 47 -4.41 -4.40 -9.36
N LEU A 48 -5.41 -4.70 -8.53
CA LEU A 48 -5.39 -5.86 -7.65
C LEU A 48 -5.57 -7.18 -8.42
N ALA A 49 -6.46 -7.20 -9.42
CA ALA A 49 -6.61 -8.35 -10.30
C ALA A 49 -5.31 -8.64 -11.08
N PHE A 50 -4.64 -7.58 -11.56
CA PHE A 50 -3.33 -7.70 -12.21
C PHE A 50 -2.26 -8.25 -11.26
N ALA A 51 -2.19 -7.74 -10.02
CA ALA A 51 -1.24 -8.24 -9.03
C ALA A 51 -1.41 -9.75 -8.78
N LEU A 52 -2.65 -10.22 -8.58
CA LEU A 52 -2.92 -11.64 -8.35
C LEU A 52 -2.61 -12.50 -9.58
N ALA A 53 -2.83 -11.98 -10.79
CA ALA A 53 -2.41 -12.64 -12.02
C ALA A 53 -0.88 -12.79 -12.11
N GLU A 54 -0.12 -11.75 -11.78
CA GLU A 54 1.35 -11.82 -11.75
C GLU A 54 1.86 -12.82 -10.70
N LEU A 55 1.27 -12.81 -9.50
CA LEU A 55 1.62 -13.75 -8.42
C LEU A 55 1.25 -15.21 -8.76
N SER A 56 0.24 -15.42 -9.61
CA SER A 56 -0.23 -16.76 -9.97
C SER A 56 0.79 -17.61 -10.72
N ARG A 57 1.81 -16.98 -11.34
CA ARG A 57 2.88 -17.66 -12.08
C ARG A 57 3.63 -18.70 -11.23
N ASP A 58 3.82 -18.42 -9.95
CA ASP A 58 4.38 -19.38 -8.98
C ASP A 58 3.71 -19.22 -7.61
N ARG A 59 2.46 -19.68 -7.53
CA ARG A 59 1.66 -19.60 -6.30
C ARG A 59 2.32 -20.33 -5.12
N ALA A 60 3.04 -21.42 -5.37
CA ALA A 60 3.72 -22.17 -4.32
C ALA A 60 4.89 -21.35 -3.72
N ALA A 61 5.66 -20.66 -4.55
CA ALA A 61 6.70 -19.74 -4.09
C ALA A 61 6.11 -18.61 -3.22
N ILE A 62 4.99 -18.01 -3.64
CA ILE A 62 4.33 -16.96 -2.85
C ILE A 62 3.77 -17.52 -1.53
N GLN A 63 3.17 -18.72 -1.53
CA GLN A 63 2.75 -19.38 -0.29
C GLN A 63 3.93 -19.60 0.67
N ALA A 64 5.07 -20.08 0.16
CA ALA A 64 6.26 -20.28 0.97
C ALA A 64 6.84 -18.96 1.50
N LEU A 65 6.83 -17.90 0.69
CA LEU A 65 7.26 -16.57 1.09
C LEU A 65 6.39 -16.03 2.23
N PHE A 66 5.06 -16.08 2.09
CA PHE A 66 4.14 -15.60 3.12
C PHE A 66 4.17 -16.47 4.40
N ALA A 67 4.34 -17.78 4.26
CA ALA A 67 4.53 -18.65 5.42
C ALA A 67 5.83 -18.31 6.18
N SER A 68 6.93 -18.06 5.45
CA SER A 68 8.18 -17.58 6.05
C SER A 68 8.01 -16.20 6.67
N ALA A 69 7.23 -15.32 6.04
CA ALA A 69 6.94 -13.97 6.53
C ALA A 69 6.21 -13.97 7.88
N MET A 70 5.30 -14.93 8.07
CA MET A 70 4.52 -15.07 9.31
C MET A 70 5.28 -15.80 10.43
N ALA A 71 6.34 -16.52 10.11
CA ALA A 71 7.09 -17.34 11.06
C ALA A 71 8.15 -16.56 11.86
N ASP A 72 8.58 -15.40 11.36
CA ASP A 72 9.68 -14.61 11.92
C ASP A 72 9.35 -13.10 11.84
N GLU A 73 9.80 -12.32 12.82
CA GLU A 73 9.67 -10.86 12.81
C GLU A 73 10.42 -10.22 11.62
N ALA A 74 11.55 -10.80 11.20
CA ALA A 74 12.25 -10.38 9.98
C ALA A 74 11.40 -10.63 8.70
N GLY A 75 10.46 -11.57 8.79
CA GLY A 75 9.44 -11.83 7.79
C GLY A 75 8.33 -10.76 7.76
N PHE A 76 8.06 -10.12 8.88
CA PHE A 76 7.10 -9.02 9.00
C PHE A 76 7.56 -7.75 8.28
N ASP A 77 8.86 -7.53 8.15
CA ASP A 77 9.45 -6.45 7.33
C ASP A 77 9.08 -6.58 5.84
N LEU A 78 8.80 -7.79 5.35
CA LEU A 78 8.28 -8.00 4.00
C LEU A 78 6.92 -7.31 3.79
N LEU A 79 6.16 -7.13 4.87
CA LEU A 79 4.82 -6.56 4.88
C LEU A 79 4.79 -5.09 5.32
N ARG A 80 5.87 -4.56 5.90
CA ARG A 80 5.92 -3.21 6.49
C ARG A 80 7.09 -2.32 6.07
N GLY A 81 8.06 -2.85 5.31
CA GLY A 81 9.23 -2.10 4.84
C GLY A 81 9.05 -1.38 3.50
N GLU A 82 10.16 -1.16 2.77
CA GLU A 82 10.20 -0.41 1.50
C GLU A 82 9.14 -0.85 0.47
N ARG A 83 8.84 -2.15 0.43
CA ARG A 83 7.79 -2.74 -0.43
C ARG A 83 6.41 -2.18 -0.13
N ALA A 84 6.07 -2.10 1.16
CA ALA A 84 4.81 -1.54 1.63
C ALA A 84 4.72 -0.06 1.29
N GLU A 85 5.80 0.68 1.52
CA GLU A 85 5.89 2.09 1.16
C GLU A 85 5.69 2.34 -0.33
N ARG A 86 6.39 1.58 -1.18
CA ARG A 86 6.30 1.69 -2.64
C ARG A 86 4.86 1.49 -3.13
N LEU A 87 4.23 0.40 -2.69
CA LEU A 87 2.88 0.08 -3.09
C LEU A 87 1.85 1.08 -2.52
N THR A 88 2.03 1.52 -1.27
CA THR A 88 1.21 2.58 -0.66
C THR A 88 1.33 3.89 -1.43
N ARG A 89 2.54 4.30 -1.83
CA ARG A 89 2.74 5.49 -2.68
C ARG A 89 2.07 5.36 -4.03
N ALA A 90 2.08 4.16 -4.63
CA ALA A 90 1.35 3.92 -5.88
C ALA A 90 -0.17 4.05 -5.70
N TYR A 91 -0.72 3.51 -4.61
CA TYR A 91 -2.15 3.68 -4.28
C TYR A 91 -2.51 5.12 -3.90
N HIS A 92 -1.60 5.85 -3.27
CA HIS A 92 -1.80 7.25 -2.97
C HIS A 92 -1.90 8.09 -4.25
N ARG A 93 -0.98 7.87 -5.20
CA ARG A 93 -1.09 8.47 -6.54
C ARG A 93 -2.41 8.12 -7.19
N LEU A 94 -2.81 6.85 -7.14
CA LEU A 94 -4.07 6.40 -7.72
C LEU A 94 -5.29 7.11 -7.10
N ALA A 95 -5.31 7.29 -5.77
CA ALA A 95 -6.37 8.00 -5.05
C ALA A 95 -6.38 9.51 -5.31
N LEU A 96 -5.25 10.10 -5.68
CA LEU A 96 -5.15 11.53 -6.05
C LEU A 96 -5.55 11.79 -7.50
N THR A 97 -5.41 10.81 -8.40
CA THR A 97 -5.63 10.99 -9.84
C THR A 97 -6.91 10.34 -10.38
N SER A 98 -7.71 9.68 -9.54
CA SER A 98 -8.99 9.11 -9.95
C SER A 98 -10.06 10.18 -10.20
N ASP A 99 -11.13 9.83 -10.91
CA ASP A 99 -12.25 10.74 -11.17
C ASP A 99 -12.98 11.19 -9.89
N ASP A 100 -12.90 10.36 -8.85
CA ASP A 100 -13.36 10.60 -7.49
C ASP A 100 -12.20 10.89 -6.52
N ALA A 101 -11.20 11.63 -7.02
CA ALA A 101 -10.00 11.96 -6.26
C ALA A 101 -10.32 12.54 -4.88
N LEU A 102 -9.56 12.05 -3.90
CA LEU A 102 -9.52 12.60 -2.55
C LEU A 102 -8.38 13.62 -2.45
N ARG A 103 -8.50 14.55 -1.50
CA ARG A 103 -7.39 15.44 -1.15
C ARG A 103 -6.62 14.86 0.02
N ASP A 104 -5.36 15.24 0.15
CA ASP A 104 -4.60 14.97 1.37
C ASP A 104 -5.24 15.67 2.58
N PRO A 105 -5.23 15.05 3.78
CA PRO A 105 -4.58 13.76 4.12
C PRO A 105 -5.44 12.51 3.82
N ALA A 106 -6.71 12.66 3.42
CA ALA A 106 -7.64 11.55 3.25
C ALA A 106 -7.21 10.57 2.14
N ALA A 107 -6.58 11.06 1.07
CA ALA A 107 -6.04 10.22 0.00
C ALA A 107 -4.95 9.26 0.51
N LEU A 108 -4.07 9.73 1.40
CA LEU A 108 -3.02 8.91 2.00
C LEU A 108 -3.58 7.84 2.93
N GLU A 109 -4.53 8.23 3.78
CA GLU A 109 -5.20 7.28 4.69
C GLU A 109 -5.91 6.18 3.91
N LEU A 110 -6.61 6.56 2.82
CA LEU A 110 -7.21 5.57 1.93
C LEU A 110 -6.14 4.69 1.28
N ALA A 111 -5.01 5.23 0.84
CA ALA A 111 -3.92 4.43 0.26
C ALA A 111 -3.38 3.36 1.20
N ILE A 112 -3.27 3.66 2.50
CA ILE A 112 -2.88 2.69 3.52
C ILE A 112 -3.94 1.59 3.66
N ALA A 113 -5.23 1.95 3.66
CA ALA A 113 -6.31 0.96 3.66
C ALA A 113 -6.34 0.10 2.39
N LEU A 114 -6.07 0.68 1.22
CA LEU A 114 -5.93 -0.04 -0.04
C LEU A 114 -4.74 -1.01 -0.02
N TYR A 115 -3.63 -0.62 0.60
CA TYR A 115 -2.50 -1.51 0.82
C TYR A 115 -2.86 -2.67 1.77
N ALA A 116 -3.53 -2.38 2.89
CA ALA A 116 -4.01 -3.39 3.82
C ALA A 116 -4.96 -4.39 3.14
N PHE A 117 -5.90 -3.89 2.33
CA PHE A 117 -6.80 -4.73 1.56
C PHE A 117 -6.07 -5.56 0.50
N HIS A 118 -5.03 -5.02 -0.13
CA HIS A 118 -4.18 -5.79 -1.05
C HIS A 118 -3.57 -7.00 -0.34
N MET A 119 -3.00 -6.80 0.85
CA MET A 119 -2.43 -7.91 1.64
C MET A 119 -3.50 -8.93 2.02
N LEU A 120 -4.69 -8.48 2.44
CA LEU A 120 -5.81 -9.36 2.76
C LEU A 120 -6.27 -10.17 1.54
N ALA A 121 -6.31 -9.54 0.36
CA ALA A 121 -6.67 -10.21 -0.88
C ALA A 121 -5.64 -11.25 -1.31
N ILE A 122 -4.34 -10.98 -1.16
CA ILE A 122 -3.30 -12.00 -1.36
C ILE A 122 -3.50 -13.15 -0.38
N LEU A 123 -3.67 -12.89 0.90
CA LEU A 123 -3.89 -13.94 1.90
C LEU A 123 -5.09 -14.80 1.53
N PHE A 124 -6.24 -14.18 1.27
CA PHE A 124 -7.44 -14.89 0.83
C PHE A 124 -7.18 -15.73 -0.42
N TRP A 125 -6.50 -15.15 -1.42
CA TRP A 125 -6.11 -15.84 -2.64
C TRP A 125 -5.19 -17.04 -2.38
N LEU A 126 -4.25 -16.95 -1.45
CA LEU A 126 -3.38 -18.07 -1.08
C LEU A 126 -4.17 -19.23 -0.46
N TYR A 127 -5.25 -18.95 0.27
CA TYR A 127 -6.12 -19.95 0.89
C TYR A 127 -7.22 -20.48 -0.03
N ASP A 128 -7.59 -19.76 -1.09
CA ASP A 128 -8.70 -20.13 -1.96
C ASP A 128 -8.45 -21.45 -2.72
N ARG A 129 -9.22 -22.48 -2.36
CA ARG A 129 -9.18 -23.81 -3.00
C ARG A 129 -10.27 -24.03 -4.05
N SER A 130 -11.10 -23.01 -4.32
CA SER A 130 -12.12 -23.12 -5.36
C SER A 130 -11.51 -23.29 -6.75
N PRO A 131 -12.22 -23.94 -7.70
CA PRO A 131 -11.76 -24.08 -9.08
C PRO A 131 -11.38 -22.71 -9.65
N GLU A 132 -10.17 -22.64 -10.20
CA GLU A 132 -9.60 -21.42 -10.77
C GLU A 132 -9.60 -20.20 -9.81
N GLN A 133 -9.73 -20.37 -8.50
CA GLN A 133 -9.86 -19.28 -7.52
C GLN A 133 -11.13 -18.42 -7.75
N ALA A 134 -12.24 -19.07 -8.10
CA ALA A 134 -13.54 -18.42 -8.28
C ALA A 134 -13.99 -17.59 -7.06
N SER A 135 -13.68 -18.03 -5.84
CA SER A 135 -14.01 -17.27 -4.62
C SER A 135 -13.22 -15.97 -4.52
N THR A 136 -11.95 -15.97 -4.89
CA THR A 136 -11.11 -14.76 -4.93
C THR A 136 -11.66 -13.77 -5.95
N ARG A 137 -12.03 -14.22 -7.15
CA ARG A 137 -12.66 -13.35 -8.15
C ARG A 137 -13.95 -12.70 -7.63
N LYS A 138 -14.78 -13.48 -6.92
CA LYS A 138 -16.00 -12.96 -6.29
C LYS A 138 -15.68 -11.94 -5.20
N LEU A 139 -14.65 -12.16 -4.38
CA LEU A 139 -14.19 -11.19 -3.39
C LEU A 139 -13.74 -9.88 -4.04
N LEU A 140 -12.93 -9.93 -5.10
CA LEU A 140 -12.47 -8.73 -5.81
C LEU A 140 -13.64 -7.93 -6.40
N ASN A 141 -14.63 -8.62 -6.95
CA ASN A 141 -15.85 -8.00 -7.46
C ASN A 141 -16.67 -7.38 -6.32
N LEU A 142 -16.85 -8.11 -5.21
CA LEU A 142 -17.57 -7.60 -4.04
C LEU A 142 -16.90 -6.32 -3.50
N THR A 143 -15.57 -6.29 -3.38
CA THR A 143 -14.85 -5.10 -2.91
C THR A 143 -15.03 -3.92 -3.85
N ARG A 144 -14.97 -4.15 -5.16
CA ARG A 144 -15.25 -3.12 -6.16
C ARG A 144 -16.65 -2.52 -5.97
N GLU A 145 -17.66 -3.37 -5.85
CA GLU A 145 -19.04 -2.91 -5.64
C GLU A 145 -19.22 -2.21 -4.28
N LEU A 146 -18.54 -2.70 -3.23
CA LEU A 146 -18.55 -2.07 -1.91
C LEU A 146 -17.91 -0.67 -1.96
N PHE A 147 -16.79 -0.48 -2.64
CA PHE A 147 -16.18 0.84 -2.80
C PHE A 147 -17.05 1.80 -3.60
N LYS A 148 -17.74 1.32 -4.64
CA LYS A 148 -18.72 2.13 -5.36
C LYS A 148 -19.87 2.57 -4.45
N LEU A 149 -20.36 1.67 -3.60
CA LEU A 149 -21.41 1.96 -2.63
C LEU A 149 -20.94 2.94 -1.55
N LEU A 150 -19.71 2.79 -1.07
CA LEU A 150 -19.10 3.65 -0.04
C LEU A 150 -18.55 4.97 -0.59
N ARG A 151 -18.52 5.16 -1.92
CA ARG A 151 -18.03 6.37 -2.58
C ARG A 151 -18.58 7.67 -1.99
N PRO A 152 -19.90 7.83 -1.77
CA PRO A 152 -20.44 9.07 -1.19
C PRO A 152 -19.95 9.30 0.24
N LEU A 153 -19.64 8.22 0.96
CA LEU A 153 -19.25 8.24 2.36
C LEU A 153 -17.80 8.69 2.57
N PHE A 154 -16.92 8.52 1.56
CA PHE A 154 -15.55 9.02 1.61
C PHE A 154 -15.46 10.55 1.69
N PHE A 155 -16.52 11.27 1.29
CA PHE A 155 -16.61 12.72 1.40
C PHE A 155 -17.10 13.21 2.77
N LEU A 156 -17.49 12.30 3.68
CA LEU A 156 -17.90 12.65 5.04
C LEU A 156 -16.70 12.65 6.00
N PRO A 157 -16.59 13.65 6.91
CA PRO A 157 -15.42 13.82 7.78
C PRO A 157 -15.23 12.71 8.84
N MET A 158 -16.23 11.85 9.06
CA MET A 158 -16.13 10.73 10.01
C MET A 158 -15.35 9.53 9.45
N LEU A 159 -15.35 9.30 8.13
CA LEU A 159 -14.69 8.13 7.55
C LEU A 159 -13.15 8.19 7.62
N PRO A 160 -12.51 9.35 7.35
CA PRO A 160 -11.06 9.49 7.48
C PRO A 160 -10.55 9.13 8.88
N GLN A 161 -11.33 9.39 9.94
CA GLN A 161 -10.94 9.04 11.31
C GLN A 161 -10.96 7.53 11.56
N GLY A 162 -11.93 6.81 11.00
CA GLY A 162 -11.99 5.35 11.09
C GLY A 162 -10.85 4.69 10.31
N ILE A 163 -10.55 5.21 9.12
CA ILE A 163 -9.43 4.75 8.29
C ILE A 163 -8.10 5.05 8.97
N ALA A 164 -7.93 6.25 9.54
CA ALA A 164 -6.76 6.63 10.32
C ALA A 164 -6.49 5.67 11.49
N LYS A 165 -7.53 5.34 12.28
CA LYS A 165 -7.40 4.35 13.36
C LYS A 165 -7.03 2.96 12.85
N LEU A 166 -7.56 2.55 11.70
CA LEU A 166 -7.18 1.28 11.08
C LEU A 166 -5.73 1.32 10.59
N ALA A 167 -5.29 2.42 9.98
CA ALA A 167 -3.93 2.65 9.54
C ALA A 167 -2.94 2.61 10.72
N GLU A 168 -3.28 3.22 11.85
CA GLU A 168 -2.52 3.14 13.11
C GLU A 168 -2.33 1.70 13.61
N ILE A 169 -3.34 0.85 13.44
CA ILE A 169 -3.27 -0.57 13.83
C ILE A 169 -2.44 -1.37 12.82
N VAL A 170 -2.69 -1.16 11.52
CA VAL A 170 -2.19 -2.04 10.47
C VAL A 170 -0.73 -1.75 10.14
N LEU A 171 -0.35 -0.50 9.88
CA LEU A 171 1.03 -0.10 9.53
C LEU A 171 1.41 1.22 10.25
N PRO A 172 1.70 1.18 11.56
CA PRO A 172 2.07 2.39 12.32
C PRO A 172 3.35 3.05 11.81
N GLU A 173 4.25 2.29 11.17
CA GLU A 173 5.52 2.82 10.64
C GLU A 173 5.29 3.76 9.46
N LEU A 174 4.37 3.43 8.54
CA LEU A 174 4.04 4.29 7.40
C LEU A 174 3.41 5.61 7.83
N ARG A 175 2.56 5.56 8.85
CA ARG A 175 1.95 6.77 9.40
C ARG A 175 3.01 7.69 9.99
N ARG A 176 3.92 7.16 10.82
CA ARG A 176 5.03 7.94 11.38
C ARG A 176 5.93 8.54 10.30
N ALA A 177 6.22 7.77 9.23
CA ALA A 177 6.99 8.28 8.09
C ALA A 177 6.27 9.44 7.39
N SER A 178 4.94 9.37 7.27
CA SER A 178 4.14 10.45 6.68
C SER A 178 4.03 11.68 7.58
N GLU A 179 3.85 11.51 8.89
CA GLU A 179 3.79 12.60 9.86
C GLU A 179 5.15 13.32 9.98
N GLY A 180 6.25 12.57 9.95
CA GLY A 180 7.61 13.12 9.91
C GLY A 180 7.90 13.92 8.63
N ALA A 181 7.38 13.48 7.48
CA ALA A 181 7.49 14.20 6.22
C ALA A 181 6.64 15.48 6.17
N ALA A 182 5.47 15.49 6.84
CA ALA A 182 4.62 16.67 6.96
C ALA A 182 5.21 17.73 7.92
N ALA A 183 5.86 17.30 9.01
CA ALA A 183 6.54 18.18 9.96
C ALA A 183 7.78 18.88 9.36
N HIS A 184 8.41 18.29 8.34
CA HIS A 184 9.54 18.89 7.62
C HIS A 184 9.11 19.92 6.54
N LYS A 185 7.80 20.12 6.35
CA LYS A 185 7.22 21.09 5.40
C LYS A 185 6.52 22.25 6.14
N ASP A 186 7.12 22.83 7.17
CA ASP A 186 6.74 24.16 7.67
C ASP A 186 7.68 25.23 7.09
N PRO A 187 7.30 25.97 6.03
CA PRO A 187 8.08 27.06 5.46
C PRO A 187 7.75 28.37 6.17
N ARG A 188 7.86 28.39 7.51
CA ARG A 188 7.84 29.63 8.31
C ARG A 188 9.22 30.20 8.58
N ASP A 189 10.24 29.77 7.84
CA ASP A 189 11.60 30.31 7.93
C ASP A 189 12.00 31.16 6.70
N GLY A 190 11.01 31.84 6.10
CA GLY A 190 11.18 32.52 4.82
C GLY A 190 10.71 33.97 4.76
N LYS A 191 10.51 34.65 5.89
CA LYS A 191 10.23 36.10 5.91
C LYS A 191 10.73 36.76 7.19
N HIS A 192 11.96 37.22 7.17
CA HIS A 192 12.41 38.47 7.83
C HIS A 192 13.83 38.79 7.32
N GLU A 193 13.94 39.16 6.04
CA GLU A 193 15.06 40.04 5.65
C GLU A 193 14.50 41.46 5.61
N ASP A 194 14.98 42.20 6.59
CA ASP A 194 14.77 43.60 6.89
C ASP A 194 15.26 44.44 5.71
N PHE A 195 14.33 45.03 4.95
CA PHE A 195 14.66 46.05 3.96
C PHE A 195 14.50 47.41 4.62
N ASP A 196 15.49 47.78 5.44
CA ASP A 196 15.62 49.13 5.98
C ASP A 196 16.49 49.95 5.02
N ILE A 197 15.84 50.63 4.07
CA ILE A 197 16.46 51.71 3.30
C ILE A 197 15.45 52.86 3.21
N HIS A 198 15.40 53.67 4.27
CA HIS A 198 15.08 55.10 4.16
C HIS A 198 15.80 55.90 5.23
N ARG A 199 16.89 56.56 4.85
CA ARG A 199 17.23 57.89 5.36
C ARG A 199 18.19 58.62 4.42
N ASP A 200 17.63 59.67 3.82
CA ASP A 200 18.18 61.01 3.55
C ASP A 200 19.63 61.17 3.07
#